data_AF-A0A3D3BUX2-F1
#
_entry.id   AF-A0A3D3BUX2-F1
#
_cell.length_a   1.000
_cell.length_b   1.000
_cell.length_c   1.000
_cell.angle_alpha   90.00
_cell.angle_beta   90.00
_cell.angle_gamma   90.00
#
_symmetry.space_group_name_H-M   'P 1'
#
loop_
_entity.id
_entity.type
_entity.pdbx_description
1 polymer ?
#
loop_
_entity_poly.entity_id
_entity_poly.type
_entity_poly.pdbx_seq_one_letter_code
_entity_poly.pdbx_strand_id
1 'polypeptide(L)' 'MPLLCCGLLKGEQGPVSVIVINNSPVQVEHLIHDQRFNGLVVPADEGNMILAGEQGENLEQLKQMVADSMEWVI' A
#
# COMPACT_ATOMS: atom_id res chain seq x y z
N MET A 1 -2.70 -10.80 17.57
CA MET A 1 -3.80 -11.12 16.61
C MET A 1 -3.54 -10.23 15.40
N PRO A 2 -3.00 -10.75 14.28
CA PRO A 2 -2.58 -9.86 13.20
C PRO A 2 -3.84 -9.31 12.53
N LEU A 3 -4.07 -8.01 12.68
CA LEU A 3 -5.09 -7.29 11.93
C LEU A 3 -4.59 -7.20 10.48
N LEU A 4 -5.14 -8.05 9.62
CA LEU A 4 -5.02 -7.94 8.18
C LEU A 4 -6.18 -7.07 7.70
N CYS A 5 -5.92 -5.77 7.55
CA CYS A 5 -6.87 -4.86 6.93
C CYS A 5 -6.59 -4.85 5.42
N CYS A 6 -7.53 -5.37 4.63
CA CYS A 6 -7.49 -5.28 3.18
C CYS A 6 -8.64 -4.38 2.69
N GLY A 7 -8.30 -3.38 1.88
CA GLY A 7 -9.24 -2.43 1.29
C GLY A 7 -9.02 -2.29 -0.21
N LEU A 8 -10.04 -1.80 -0.90
CA LEU A 8 -9.96 -1.44 -2.32
C LEU A 8 -10.17 0.06 -2.47
N LEU A 9 -9.24 0.71 -3.14
CA LEU A 9 -9.32 2.10 -3.55
C LEU A 9 -9.55 2.19 -5.05
N LYS A 10 -10.15 3.30 -5.48
CA LYS A 10 -10.24 3.61 -6.90
C LYS A 10 -8.96 4.37 -7.31
N GLY A 11 -8.12 3.73 -8.11
CA GLY A 11 -6.99 4.36 -8.80
C GLY A 11 -7.41 4.99 -10.13
N GLU A 12 -6.42 5.53 -10.86
CA GLU A 12 -6.64 6.21 -12.14
C GLU A 12 -6.83 5.23 -13.30
N GLN A 13 -6.12 4.11 -13.26
CA GLN A 13 -6.14 3.03 -14.25
C GLN A 13 -7.06 1.87 -13.84
N GLY A 14 -7.30 1.69 -12.54
CA GLY A 14 -8.10 0.58 -12.05
C GLY A 14 -8.25 0.53 -10.52
N PRO A 15 -8.80 -0.57 -9.98
CA PRO A 15 -8.83 -0.76 -8.55
C PRO A 15 -7.41 -0.96 -8.00
N VAL A 16 -7.14 -0.35 -6.85
CA VAL A 16 -5.88 -0.51 -6.11
C VAL A 16 -6.17 -1.19 -4.79
N SER A 17 -5.51 -2.31 -4.56
CA SER A 17 -5.58 -3.06 -3.31
C SER A 17 -4.63 -2.45 -2.30
N VAL A 18 -5.14 -2.18 -1.11
CA VAL A 18 -4.35 -1.77 0.06
C VAL A 18 -4.37 -2.92 1.05
N ILE A 19 -3.19 -3.38 1.45
CA ILE A 19 -3.03 -4.49 2.39
C ILE A 19 -2.13 -4.01 3.52
N VAL A 20 -2.60 -4.10 4.75
CA VAL A 20 -1.79 -3.84 5.95
C VAL A 20 -1.47 -5.16 6.62
N ILE A 21 -0.19 -5.39 6.87
CA ILE A 21 0.32 -6.59 7.53
C ILE A 21 1.11 -6.15 8.76
N ASN A 22 0.72 -6.67 9.93
CA ASN A 22 1.49 -6.49 11.16
C ASN A 22 2.64 -7.51 11.20
N ASN A 23 3.85 -7.04 10.91
CA ASN A 23 5.11 -7.79 10.93
C ASN A 23 6.27 -6.82 11.21
N SER A 24 7.53 -7.26 11.12
CA SER A 24 8.65 -6.30 11.19
C SER A 24 8.60 -5.34 9.98
N PRO A 25 8.60 -4.02 10.20
CA PRO A 25 8.62 -3.04 9.12
C PRO A 25 9.83 -3.23 8.22
N VAL A 26 9.65 -3.00 6.92
CA VAL A 26 10.77 -2.87 5.99
C VAL A 26 11.59 -1.64 6.37
N GLN A 27 12.90 -1.66 6.14
CA GLN A 27 13.76 -0.51 6.46
C GLN A 27 13.64 0.60 5.40
N VAL A 28 13.22 0.25 4.18
CA VAL A 28 13.11 1.15 3.04
C VAL A 28 11.89 0.76 2.21
N GLU A 29 11.34 1.74 1.50
CA GLU A 29 10.26 1.51 0.55
C GLU A 29 10.71 0.55 -0.56
N HIS A 30 9.82 -0.35 -0.96
CA HIS A 30 10.09 -1.32 -2.03
C HIS A 30 9.06 -1.20 -3.14
N LEU A 31 9.53 -0.87 -4.34
CA LEU A 31 8.74 -0.90 -5.57
C LEU A 31 8.73 -2.31 -6.14
N ILE A 32 7.54 -2.77 -6.51
CA ILE A 32 7.30 -4.04 -7.19
C ILE A 32 6.78 -3.71 -8.58
N HIS A 33 7.56 -3.98 -9.61
CA HIS A 33 7.10 -3.82 -10.99
C HIS A 33 7.01 -5.21 -11.64
N ASP A 34 5.78 -5.64 -11.91
CA ASP A 34 5.49 -6.86 -12.67
C ASP A 34 4.81 -6.48 -13.99
N GLN A 35 4.77 -7.40 -14.97
CA GLN A 35 4.09 -7.17 -16.24
C GLN A 35 2.58 -6.94 -16.07
N ARG A 36 2.00 -7.39 -14.96
CA ARG A 36 0.55 -7.34 -14.74
C ARG A 36 0.11 -6.32 -13.71
N PHE A 37 1.01 -5.84 -12.85
CA PHE A 37 0.68 -4.91 -11.79
C PHE A 37 1.91 -4.13 -11.36
N ASN A 38 1.66 -2.96 -10.79
CA ASN A 38 2.63 -2.23 -9.99
C ASN A 38 2.27 -2.40 -8.52
N GLY A 39 3.28 -2.45 -7.67
CA GLY A 39 3.13 -2.51 -6.22
C GLY A 39 4.12 -1.61 -5.51
N LEU A 40 3.77 -1.19 -4.30
CA LEU A 40 4.60 -0.37 -3.43
C LEU A 40 4.44 -0.85 -2.00
N VAL A 41 5.55 -1.22 -1.37
CA VAL A 41 5.60 -1.57 0.05
C VAL A 41 6.17 -0.39 0.81
N VAL A 42 5.43 0.08 1.80
CA VAL A 42 5.75 1.24 2.62
C VAL A 42 5.83 0.78 4.08
N PRO A 43 6.88 1.16 4.82
CA PRO A 43 6.93 0.91 6.25
C PRO A 43 5.80 1.65 6.97
N ALA A 44 5.19 0.99 7.94
CA ALA A 44 4.21 1.56 8.87
C ALA A 44 4.64 1.29 10.31
N ASP A 45 4.08 2.04 11.28
CA ASP A 45 4.52 2.00 12.69
C ASP A 45 4.52 0.58 13.28
N GLU A 46 3.46 -0.20 13.02
CA GLU A 46 3.36 -1.61 13.38
C GLU A 46 3.29 -2.55 12.17
N GLY A 47 4.17 -2.34 11.18
CA GLY A 47 4.42 -3.32 10.13
C GLY A 47 4.58 -2.72 8.75
N ASN A 48 3.83 -3.23 7.78
CA ASN A 48 3.97 -2.83 6.39
C ASN A 48 2.60 -2.58 5.75
N MET A 49 2.53 -1.50 4.98
CA MET A 49 1.45 -1.26 4.03
C MET A 49 1.92 -1.66 2.63
N ILE A 50 1.06 -2.35 1.91
CA ILE A 50 1.29 -2.78 0.54
C ILE A 50 0.18 -2.19 -0.30
N LEU A 51 0.55 -1.44 -1.33
CA LEU A 51 -0.32 -0.98 -2.40
C LEU A 51 -0.06 -1.84 -3.62
N ALA A 52 -1.11 -2.32 -4.27
CA ALA A 52 -1.01 -3.08 -5.52
C ALA A 52 -2.10 -2.62 -6.48
N GLY A 53 -1.70 -2.15 -7.66
CA GLY A 53 -2.58 -1.61 -8.68
C GLY A 53 -2.16 -2.03 -10.09
N GLU A 54 -2.95 -1.64 -11.07
CA GLU A 54 -2.68 -1.92 -12.48
C GLU A 54 -1.38 -1.25 -12.98
N GLN A 55 -0.87 -1.72 -14.11
CA GLN A 55 0.27 -1.04 -14.75
C GLN A 55 -0.07 0.42 -15.08
N GLY A 56 0.88 1.31 -14.81
CA GLY A 56 0.70 2.75 -15.04
C GLY A 56 -0.02 3.48 -13.89
N GLU A 57 -0.43 2.78 -12.83
CA GLU A 57 -0.91 3.44 -11.61
C GLU A 57 0.20 4.25 -10.92
N ASN A 58 -0.18 5.43 -10.44
CA ASN A 58 0.70 6.27 -9.64
C ASN A 58 0.55 5.92 -8.15
N LEU A 59 1.23 4.86 -7.73
CA LEU A 59 1.15 4.37 -6.35
C LEU A 59 1.74 5.32 -5.32
N GLU A 60 2.66 6.20 -5.70
CA GLU A 60 3.21 7.24 -4.80
C GLU A 60 2.16 8.28 -4.42
N GLN A 61 1.34 8.71 -5.39
CA GLN A 61 0.24 9.61 -5.12
C GLN A 61 -0.81 8.95 -4.21
N LEU A 62 -1.13 7.68 -4.47
CA LEU A 62 -2.04 6.91 -3.64
C LEU A 62 -1.50 6.69 -2.22
N LYS A 63 -0.20 6.44 -2.07
CA LYS A 63 0.48 6.38 -0.76
C LYS A 63 0.20 7.65 0.03
N GLN A 64 0.39 8.81 -0.58
CA GLN A 64 0.16 10.08 0.10
C GLN A 64 -1.31 10.25 0.52
N MET A 65 -2.24 9.91 -0.38
CA MET A 65 -3.67 9.97 -0.06
C MET A 65 -4.07 9.04 1.09
N VAL A 66 -3.54 7.81 1.11
CA VAL A 66 -3.79 6.86 2.19
C VAL A 66 -3.15 7.32 3.48
N ALA A 67 -1.92 7.85 3.42
CA ALA A 67 -1.23 8.41 4.57
C ALA A 67 -1.97 9.61 5.17
N ASP A 68 -2.54 10.48 4.33
CA ASP A 68 -3.26 11.69 4.76
C ASP A 68 -4.69 11.39 5.26
N SER A 69 -5.34 10.34 4.74
CA SER A 69 -6.73 10.00 5.07
C SER A 69 -6.87 9.03 6.25
N MET A 70 -5.82 8.25 6.53
CA MET A 70 -5.78 7.40 7.71
C MET A 70 -5.12 8.19 8.84
N GLU A 71 -5.87 8.57 9.87
CA GLU A 71 -5.23 8.75 11.19
C GLU A 71 -4.70 7.37 11.57
N TRP A 72 -3.38 7.19 11.46
CA TRP A 72 -2.70 5.97 11.89
C TRP A 72 -2.73 5.92 13.41
N VAL A 73 -3.88 5.54 13.96
CA VAL A 73 -4.03 5.21 15.38
C VAL A 73 -3.70 3.73 15.51
N ILE A 74 -2.41 3.41 15.63
CA ILE A 74 -1.97 2.14 16.19
C ILE A 74 -0.94 2.46 17.27
#